data_AF-X1M7H8-F1
#
_entry.id   AF-X1M7H8-F1
#
_cell.length_a   1.000
_cell.length_b   1.000
_cell.length_c   1.000
_cell.angle_alpha   90.00
_cell.angle_beta   90.00
_cell.angle_gamma   90.00
#
_symmetry.space_group_name_H-M   'P 1'
#
loop_
_entity.id
_entity.type
_entity.pdbx_description
1 polymer ?
#
loop_
_entity_poly.entity_id
_entity_poly.type
_entity_poly.pdbx_seq_one_letter_code
_entity_poly.pdbx_strand_id
1 'polypeptide(L)'
;AKIKRPDIRIIALDIPSGLNADSGEADPGCLYVDNTITLAFPKPGLFKFPGAERVGEISVVDIGMPGYVEEKATPEYLADEWAKSVLPERSPQANKGSFGKVLVLAGSVPYIGAPYLACSGAMRVGAGLVTLAATGRLHSILAAKLTEVTYLPLPESHPGLIAPEAIKVLLRQFDLYNVLLMGCGMGQNESVVKLIRNILLSHPKAKAAKPKLPALVLDADALNALASVPNWWNLLPEDAILTPHPGEMARLTGMTADEVQLDRLELAKKMAAEWHKTVVLK
;
A
#
# COMPACT_ATOMS: atom_id res chain seq x y z
N ALA A 1 13.43 21.68 -28.05
CA ALA A 1 13.15 23.11 -27.81
C ALA A 1 13.79 23.61 -26.50
N LYS A 2 13.45 23.04 -25.34
CA LYS A 2 13.99 23.47 -24.03
C LYS A 2 15.53 23.44 -23.90
N ILE A 3 16.21 22.46 -24.49
CA ILE A 3 17.70 22.43 -24.48
C ILE A 3 18.30 23.70 -25.10
N LYS A 4 17.67 24.25 -26.15
CA LYS A 4 18.16 25.46 -26.84
C LYS A 4 17.64 26.75 -26.21
N ARG A 5 16.52 26.70 -25.47
CA ARG A 5 15.88 27.84 -24.79
C ARG A 5 15.27 27.34 -23.47
N PRO A 6 16.03 27.31 -22.37
CA PRO A 6 15.54 26.76 -21.10
C PRO A 6 14.39 27.58 -20.50
N ASP A 7 14.34 28.88 -20.80
CA ASP A 7 13.32 29.79 -20.26
C ASP A 7 11.97 29.72 -21.00
N ILE A 8 11.88 28.99 -22.12
CA ILE A 8 10.62 28.87 -22.86
C ILE A 8 9.64 27.99 -22.09
N ARG A 9 8.48 28.55 -21.76
CA ARG A 9 7.36 27.80 -21.23
C ARG A 9 6.61 27.13 -22.36
N ILE A 10 6.39 25.82 -22.23
CA ILE A 10 5.64 25.00 -23.18
C ILE A 10 4.40 24.48 -22.46
N ILE A 11 3.23 24.76 -23.01
CA ILE A 11 1.95 24.30 -22.48
C ILE A 11 1.33 23.37 -23.52
N ALA A 12 0.98 22.16 -23.11
CA ALA A 12 0.17 21.26 -23.92
C ALA A 12 -1.31 21.53 -23.65
N LEU A 13 -2.10 21.63 -24.72
CA LEU A 13 -3.56 21.60 -24.64
C LEU A 13 -4.03 20.17 -24.89
N ASP A 14 -4.84 19.67 -23.97
CA ASP A 14 -5.34 18.31 -23.84
C ASP A 14 -4.29 17.24 -23.49
N ILE A 15 -3.29 17.07 -24.35
CA ILE A 15 -2.22 16.08 -24.23
C ILE A 15 -0.97 16.57 -25.00
N PRO A 16 0.27 16.31 -24.51
CA PRO A 16 1.47 16.61 -25.29
C PRO A 16 1.43 15.93 -26.66
N SER A 17 1.69 16.70 -27.72
CA SER A 17 1.68 16.16 -29.08
C SER A 17 2.71 15.03 -29.23
N GLY A 18 2.25 13.86 -29.70
CA GLY A 18 3.05 12.65 -29.82
C GLY A 18 2.99 11.71 -28.60
N LEU A 19 2.18 12.03 -27.58
CA LEU A 19 1.87 11.11 -26.49
C LEU A 19 0.58 10.31 -26.79
N ASN A 20 0.61 9.00 -26.56
CA ASN A 20 -0.57 8.15 -26.62
C ASN A 20 -1.42 8.36 -25.34
N ALA A 21 -2.70 8.70 -25.53
CA ALA A 21 -3.65 9.01 -24.46
C ALA A 21 -3.99 7.83 -23.55
N ASP A 22 -3.86 6.59 -24.01
CA ASP A 22 -4.27 5.40 -23.26
C ASP A 22 -3.08 4.68 -22.63
N SER A 23 -1.99 4.52 -23.39
CA SER A 23 -0.82 3.75 -22.96
C SER A 23 0.24 4.59 -22.27
N GLY A 24 0.32 5.89 -22.55
CA GLY A 24 1.44 6.73 -22.11
C GLY A 24 2.73 6.51 -22.93
N GLU A 25 2.69 5.72 -24.00
CA GLU A 25 3.79 5.64 -24.96
C GLU A 25 3.99 7.00 -25.63
N ALA A 26 5.24 7.43 -25.71
CA ALA A 26 5.58 8.75 -26.23
C ALA A 26 6.52 8.62 -27.44
N ASP A 27 6.09 9.18 -28.57
CA ASP A 27 6.91 9.33 -29.76
C ASP A 27 8.26 10.01 -29.41
N PRO A 28 9.39 9.65 -30.04
CA PRO A 28 10.68 10.30 -29.78
C PRO A 28 10.64 11.84 -29.91
N GLY A 29 9.75 12.38 -30.74
CA GLY A 29 9.51 13.81 -30.91
C GLY A 29 8.56 14.46 -29.89
N CYS A 30 7.89 13.68 -29.03
CA CYS A 30 7.00 14.23 -28.01
C CYS A 30 7.79 15.07 -26.99
N LEU A 31 7.38 16.34 -26.86
CA LEU A 31 8.10 17.35 -26.08
C LEU A 31 7.86 17.18 -24.58
N TYR A 32 8.89 17.49 -23.79
CA TYR A 32 8.73 17.77 -22.37
C TYR A 32 8.07 19.15 -22.21
N VAL A 33 6.85 19.19 -21.69
CA VAL A 33 6.11 20.43 -21.43
C VAL A 33 6.21 20.84 -19.97
N ASP A 34 5.93 22.11 -19.66
CA ASP A 34 5.85 22.62 -18.28
C ASP A 34 4.51 22.28 -17.65
N ASN A 35 3.42 22.44 -18.41
CA ASN A 35 2.06 22.22 -17.97
C ASN A 35 1.24 21.55 -19.09
N THR A 36 0.35 20.64 -18.70
CA THR A 36 -0.69 20.07 -19.57
C THR A 36 -2.05 20.47 -19.06
N ILE A 37 -2.80 21.23 -19.86
CA ILE A 37 -4.18 21.60 -19.58
C ILE A 37 -5.07 20.56 -20.25
N THR A 38 -5.51 19.55 -19.51
CA THR A 38 -6.33 18.45 -20.04
C THR A 38 -7.82 18.76 -19.97
N LEU A 39 -8.58 18.38 -20.99
CA LEU A 39 -9.96 18.82 -21.16
C LEU A 39 -10.95 17.76 -20.66
N ALA A 40 -11.94 18.18 -19.87
CA ALA A 40 -12.92 17.35 -19.17
C ALA A 40 -12.31 16.32 -18.20
N PHE A 41 -11.78 15.22 -18.72
CA PHE A 41 -11.19 14.14 -17.94
C PHE A 41 -9.73 13.95 -18.31
N PRO A 42 -8.85 13.70 -17.33
CA PRO A 42 -7.47 13.38 -17.62
C PRO A 42 -7.39 11.99 -18.25
N LYS A 43 -6.51 11.85 -19.24
CA LYS A 43 -6.34 10.61 -20.01
C LYS A 43 -5.33 9.71 -19.27
N PRO A 44 -5.51 8.37 -19.23
CA PRO A 44 -4.62 7.47 -18.49
C PRO A 44 -3.13 7.61 -18.84
N GLY A 45 -2.83 7.87 -20.12
CA GLY A 45 -1.48 8.08 -20.63
C GLY A 45 -0.75 9.29 -20.05
N LEU A 46 -1.46 10.23 -19.41
CA LEU A 46 -0.85 11.33 -18.67
C LEU A 46 -0.18 10.87 -17.37
N PHE A 47 -0.57 9.71 -16.83
CA PHE A 47 -0.06 9.15 -15.57
C PHE A 47 0.81 7.91 -15.75
N LYS A 48 0.85 7.35 -16.97
CA LYS A 48 1.66 6.19 -17.31
C LYS A 48 3.03 6.62 -17.83
N PHE A 49 4.08 5.97 -17.34
CA PHE A 49 5.45 6.17 -17.85
C PHE A 49 5.60 5.46 -19.21
N PRO A 50 6.40 6.01 -20.15
CA PRO A 50 7.24 7.21 -20.02
C PRO A 50 6.48 8.55 -20.18
N GLY A 51 5.21 8.52 -20.59
CA GLY A 51 4.39 9.71 -20.83
C GLY A 51 4.32 10.70 -19.69
N ALA A 52 4.16 10.19 -18.47
CA ALA A 52 4.11 10.99 -17.23
C ALA A 52 5.33 11.90 -17.01
N GLU A 53 6.49 11.57 -17.59
CA GLU A 53 7.68 12.43 -17.51
C GLU A 53 7.59 13.66 -18.40
N ARG A 54 6.72 13.64 -19.42
CA ARG A 54 6.66 14.66 -20.48
C ARG A 54 5.52 15.65 -20.31
N VAL A 55 4.60 15.41 -19.39
CA VAL A 55 3.34 16.18 -19.23
C VAL A 55 3.46 17.40 -18.32
N GLY A 56 4.50 17.49 -17.49
CA GLY A 56 4.64 18.57 -16.52
C GLY A 56 3.51 18.58 -15.48
N GLU A 57 3.11 19.76 -15.03
CA GLU A 57 1.96 19.92 -14.12
C GLU A 57 0.64 19.70 -14.88
N ILE A 58 -0.25 18.87 -14.34
CA ILE A 58 -1.56 18.58 -14.95
C ILE A 58 -2.62 19.50 -14.34
N SER A 59 -3.35 20.22 -15.19
CA SER A 59 -4.56 20.95 -14.81
C SER A 59 -5.74 20.40 -15.58
N VAL A 60 -6.80 19.98 -14.89
CA VAL A 60 -8.03 19.49 -15.52
C VAL A 60 -9.01 20.65 -15.65
N VAL A 61 -9.47 20.93 -16.87
CA VAL A 61 -10.43 22.00 -17.16
C VAL A 61 -11.78 21.40 -17.50
N ASP A 62 -12.79 21.81 -16.74
CA ASP A 62 -14.19 21.56 -17.08
C ASP A 62 -14.56 22.37 -18.34
N ILE A 63 -15.08 21.66 -19.34
CA ILE A 63 -15.53 22.22 -20.62
C ILE A 63 -17.05 22.10 -20.80
N GLY A 64 -17.79 21.84 -19.71
CA GLY A 64 -19.25 21.72 -19.69
C GLY A 64 -19.74 20.34 -20.14
N MET A 65 -19.00 19.28 -19.81
CA MET A 65 -19.46 17.91 -20.11
C MET A 65 -20.68 17.56 -19.25
N PRO A 66 -21.70 16.87 -19.80
CA PRO A 66 -22.85 16.45 -19.01
C PRO A 66 -22.46 15.45 -17.90
N GLY A 67 -23.02 15.60 -16.70
CA GLY A 67 -22.67 14.77 -15.53
C GLY A 67 -22.86 13.26 -15.71
N TYR A 68 -23.77 12.80 -16.60
CA TYR A 68 -23.91 11.36 -16.89
C TYR A 68 -22.67 10.73 -17.55
N VAL A 69 -21.77 11.56 -18.09
CA VAL A 69 -20.47 11.12 -18.62
C VAL A 69 -19.49 10.86 -17.47
N GLU A 70 -19.56 11.64 -16.38
CA GLU A 70 -18.73 11.45 -15.18
C GLU A 70 -19.05 10.14 -14.47
N GLU A 71 -20.34 9.81 -14.30
CA GLU A 71 -20.80 8.60 -13.59
C GLU A 71 -20.28 7.28 -14.20
N LYS A 72 -19.81 7.32 -15.45
CA LYS A 72 -19.31 6.14 -16.18
C LYS A 72 -17.79 6.16 -16.36
N ALA A 73 -17.11 7.22 -15.93
CA ALA A 73 -15.68 7.38 -16.14
C ALA A 73 -14.89 6.43 -15.23
N THR A 74 -14.21 5.45 -15.83
CA THR A 74 -13.23 4.61 -15.13
C THR A 74 -11.98 4.46 -16.00
N PRO A 75 -10.77 4.36 -15.41
CA PRO A 75 -10.45 4.48 -13.99
C PRO A 75 -10.58 5.92 -13.44
N GLU A 76 -10.61 6.06 -12.12
CA GLU A 76 -10.52 7.34 -11.41
C GLU A 76 -9.07 7.65 -11.02
N TYR A 77 -8.75 8.93 -10.78
CA TYR A 77 -7.46 9.37 -10.24
C TYR A 77 -7.66 10.02 -8.87
N LEU A 78 -6.63 9.95 -8.02
CA LEU A 78 -6.67 10.58 -6.70
C LEU A 78 -6.47 12.09 -6.82
N ALA A 79 -7.53 12.85 -6.57
CA ALA A 79 -7.52 14.32 -6.54
C ALA A 79 -7.41 14.86 -5.11
N ASP A 80 -6.78 16.03 -4.96
CA ASP A 80 -6.60 16.69 -3.65
C ASP A 80 -7.92 16.95 -2.92
N GLU A 81 -8.97 17.37 -3.64
CA GLU A 81 -10.29 17.61 -3.06
C GLU A 81 -10.95 16.32 -2.53
N TRP A 82 -10.75 15.20 -3.24
CA TRP A 82 -11.20 13.89 -2.76
C TRP A 82 -10.40 13.47 -1.53
N ALA A 83 -9.07 13.60 -1.56
CA ALA A 83 -8.22 13.25 -0.43
C ALA A 83 -8.60 14.03 0.83
N LYS A 84 -8.94 15.32 0.69
CA LYS A 84 -9.43 16.18 1.76
C LYS A 84 -10.81 15.77 2.28
N SER A 85 -11.73 15.38 1.40
CA SER A 85 -13.10 15.03 1.77
C SER A 85 -13.21 13.70 2.53
N VAL A 86 -12.25 12.79 2.33
CA VAL A 86 -12.22 11.49 3.02
C VAL A 86 -11.39 11.48 4.31
N LEU A 87 -10.79 12.62 4.70
CA LEU A 87 -10.08 12.71 5.98
C LEU A 87 -11.07 12.53 7.15
N PRO A 88 -10.75 11.68 8.16
CA PRO A 88 -11.64 11.41 9.27
C PRO A 88 -11.76 12.63 10.20
N GLU A 89 -12.98 12.91 10.66
CA GLU A 89 -13.24 13.97 11.64
C GLU A 89 -12.48 13.76 12.97
N ARG A 90 -12.13 14.89 13.61
CA ARG A 90 -11.37 14.92 14.86
C ARG A 90 -12.18 15.62 15.94
N SER A 91 -13.15 14.91 16.52
CA SER A 91 -14.02 15.46 17.58
C SER A 91 -13.20 15.93 18.79
N PRO A 92 -13.47 17.13 19.35
CA PRO A 92 -12.82 17.58 20.59
C PRO A 92 -13.09 16.71 21.82
N GLN A 93 -14.14 15.88 21.80
CA GLN A 93 -14.48 14.95 22.89
C GLN A 93 -13.84 13.55 22.69
N ALA A 94 -13.04 13.37 21.65
CA ALA A 94 -12.40 12.10 21.35
C ALA A 94 -11.31 11.74 22.37
N ASN A 95 -11.02 10.44 22.45
CA ASN A 95 -9.88 9.92 23.20
C ASN A 95 -9.03 9.01 22.29
N LYS A 96 -7.92 8.48 22.82
CA LYS A 96 -7.01 7.60 22.06
C LYS A 96 -7.69 6.35 21.45
N GLY A 97 -8.82 5.91 22.00
CA GLY A 97 -9.59 4.81 21.42
C GLY A 97 -10.44 5.20 20.21
N SER A 98 -10.77 6.49 20.07
CA SER A 98 -11.63 7.01 18.99
C SER A 98 -10.98 6.96 17.61
N PHE A 99 -9.64 6.98 17.54
CA PHE A 99 -8.89 7.05 16.28
C PHE A 99 -8.25 5.72 15.88
N GLY A 100 -8.79 4.62 16.39
CA GLY A 100 -8.33 3.27 16.09
C GLY A 100 -6.98 2.92 16.72
N LYS A 101 -6.71 1.61 16.78
CA LYS A 101 -5.50 1.03 17.33
C LYS A 101 -4.84 0.13 16.29
N VAL A 102 -3.57 0.38 16.03
CA VAL A 102 -2.78 -0.33 15.01
C VAL A 102 -1.75 -1.23 15.68
N LEU A 103 -1.78 -2.51 15.35
CA LEU A 103 -0.71 -3.45 15.67
C LEU A 103 0.21 -3.57 14.45
N VAL A 104 1.50 -3.34 14.65
CA VAL A 104 2.52 -3.46 13.60
C VAL A 104 3.38 -4.67 13.92
N LEU A 105 3.30 -5.72 13.10
CA LEU A 105 4.18 -6.87 13.15
C LEU A 105 5.26 -6.71 12.08
N ALA A 106 6.41 -6.21 12.49
CA ALA A 106 7.45 -5.76 11.57
C ALA A 106 8.85 -5.85 12.20
N GLY A 107 9.86 -5.84 11.33
CA GLY A 107 11.25 -5.71 11.70
C GLY A 107 11.96 -7.01 12.05
N SER A 108 13.29 -6.94 11.91
CA SER A 108 14.27 -7.97 12.22
C SER A 108 15.62 -7.28 12.41
N VAL A 109 16.63 -8.00 12.90
CA VAL A 109 17.97 -7.43 13.13
C VAL A 109 18.56 -6.75 11.88
N PRO A 110 18.45 -7.29 10.66
CA PRO A 110 18.94 -6.61 9.46
C PRO A 110 18.08 -5.41 9.01
N TYR A 111 16.79 -5.38 9.37
CA TYR A 111 15.81 -4.43 8.84
C TYR A 111 15.17 -3.57 9.93
N ILE A 112 15.98 -2.95 10.77
CA ILE A 112 15.53 -2.13 11.91
C ILE A 112 14.77 -0.86 11.49
N GLY A 113 15.00 -0.34 10.29
CA GLY A 113 14.33 0.88 9.81
C GLY A 113 12.87 0.66 9.40
N ALA A 114 12.53 -0.55 8.96
CA ALA A 114 11.18 -0.90 8.51
C ALA A 114 10.10 -0.69 9.61
N PRO A 115 10.24 -1.26 10.83
CA PRO A 115 9.26 -1.01 11.88
C PRO A 115 9.19 0.46 12.32
N TYR A 116 10.31 1.20 12.26
CA TYR A 116 10.32 2.64 12.53
C TYR A 116 9.43 3.41 11.55
N LEU A 117 9.64 3.21 10.26
CA LEU A 117 8.87 3.92 9.21
C LEU A 117 7.39 3.52 9.25
N ALA A 118 7.10 2.24 9.42
CA ALA A 118 5.73 1.73 9.52
C ALA A 118 4.97 2.33 10.71
N CYS A 119 5.56 2.29 11.91
CA CYS A 119 4.92 2.87 13.10
C CYS A 119 4.80 4.39 13.00
N SER A 120 5.84 5.07 12.52
CA SER A 120 5.84 6.53 12.35
C SER A 120 4.75 6.96 11.36
N GLY A 121 4.60 6.25 10.24
CA GLY A 121 3.51 6.49 9.29
C GLY A 121 2.13 6.39 9.95
N ALA A 122 1.87 5.30 10.68
CA ALA A 122 0.60 5.10 11.39
C ALA A 122 0.31 6.22 12.42
N MET A 123 1.32 6.65 13.18
CA MET A 123 1.16 7.76 14.12
C MET A 123 0.91 9.09 13.42
N ARG A 124 1.64 9.37 12.33
CA ARG A 124 1.57 10.63 11.58
C ARG A 124 0.21 10.85 10.91
N VAL A 125 -0.46 9.77 10.49
CA VAL A 125 -1.84 9.84 9.96
C VAL A 125 -2.90 9.90 11.08
N GLY A 126 -2.47 9.89 12.34
CA GLY A 126 -3.34 10.13 13.49
C GLY A 126 -3.99 8.88 14.07
N ALA A 127 -3.37 7.70 13.97
CA ALA A 127 -3.80 6.51 14.72
C ALA A 127 -3.75 6.80 16.23
N GLY A 128 -4.78 6.37 16.97
CA GLY A 128 -4.90 6.69 18.39
C GLY A 128 -3.97 5.88 19.30
N LEU A 129 -3.60 4.67 18.90
CA LEU A 129 -2.55 3.85 19.53
C LEU A 129 -1.82 3.07 18.45
N VAL A 130 -0.49 3.04 18.53
CA VAL A 130 0.35 2.19 17.70
C VAL A 130 1.19 1.29 18.60
N THR A 131 1.11 -0.02 18.36
CA THR A 131 1.92 -1.02 19.06
C THR A 131 2.83 -1.75 18.09
N LEU A 132 4.13 -1.77 18.38
CA LEU A 132 5.09 -2.59 17.64
C LEU A 132 5.23 -3.97 18.29
N ALA A 133 4.83 -5.01 17.56
CA ALA A 133 5.14 -6.39 17.86
C ALA A 133 6.41 -6.82 17.10
N ALA A 134 7.49 -7.06 17.85
CA ALA A 134 8.78 -7.42 17.29
C ALA A 134 9.61 -8.25 18.30
N THR A 135 10.76 -8.76 17.86
CA THR A 135 11.78 -9.31 18.76
C THR A 135 12.20 -8.26 19.81
N GLY A 136 12.42 -8.71 21.05
CA GLY A 136 12.86 -7.83 22.14
C GLY A 136 14.23 -7.20 21.89
N ARG A 137 15.05 -7.78 21.00
CA ARG A 137 16.37 -7.25 20.62
C ARG A 137 16.31 -5.89 19.95
N LEU A 138 15.20 -5.55 19.28
CA LEU A 138 15.04 -4.26 18.62
C LEU A 138 14.59 -3.15 19.57
N HIS A 139 14.14 -3.50 20.78
CA HIS A 139 13.42 -2.59 21.66
C HIS A 139 14.26 -1.37 22.05
N SER A 140 15.50 -1.52 22.53
CA SER A 140 16.31 -0.38 22.98
C SER A 140 16.61 0.61 21.86
N ILE A 141 16.93 0.10 20.66
CA ILE A 141 17.23 0.92 19.48
C ILE A 141 15.98 1.67 19.02
N LEU A 142 14.83 0.99 18.98
CA LEU A 142 13.58 1.58 18.52
C LEU A 142 12.95 2.50 19.56
N ALA A 143 13.06 2.21 20.86
CA ALA A 143 12.56 3.06 21.94
C ALA A 143 13.25 4.43 21.96
N ALA A 144 14.49 4.52 21.47
CA ALA A 144 15.18 5.79 21.29
C ALA A 144 14.63 6.64 20.12
N LYS A 145 13.84 6.05 19.21
CA LYS A 145 13.31 6.71 18.00
C LYS A 145 11.79 6.80 17.97
N LEU A 146 11.09 5.92 18.68
CA LEU A 146 9.64 5.78 18.71
C LEU A 146 9.15 5.90 20.16
N THR A 147 9.19 7.11 20.71
CA THR A 147 8.85 7.35 22.12
C THR A 147 7.37 7.18 22.45
N GLU A 148 6.49 7.35 21.46
CA GLU A 148 5.04 7.28 21.62
C GLU A 148 4.47 5.87 21.36
N VAL A 149 5.25 5.00 20.69
CA VAL A 149 4.83 3.64 20.33
C VAL A 149 4.92 2.74 21.55
N THR A 150 3.90 1.90 21.76
CA THR A 150 3.97 0.83 22.75
C THR A 150 4.57 -0.44 22.17
N TYR A 151 5.19 -1.27 22.99
CA TYR A 151 5.92 -2.45 22.52
C TYR A 151 5.28 -3.75 23.00
N LEU A 152 5.19 -4.72 22.10
CA LEU A 152 4.82 -6.09 22.39
C LEU A 152 6.01 -7.01 22.03
N PRO A 153 6.95 -7.24 22.97
CA PRO A 153 8.06 -8.14 22.74
C PRO A 153 7.55 -9.57 22.45
N LEU A 154 8.02 -10.16 21.35
CA LEU A 154 7.62 -11.50 20.93
C LEU A 154 8.67 -12.56 21.32
N PRO A 155 8.23 -13.81 21.57
CA PRO A 155 9.14 -14.94 21.74
C PRO A 155 10.10 -15.10 20.57
N GLU A 156 11.33 -15.50 20.87
CA GLU A 156 12.41 -15.68 19.91
C GLU A 156 12.81 -17.17 19.83
N SER A 157 12.98 -17.70 18.61
CA SER A 157 13.51 -19.05 18.41
C SER A 157 15.04 -19.06 18.49
N HIS A 158 15.64 -17.96 18.04
CA HIS A 158 17.05 -17.61 18.17
C HIS A 158 17.16 -16.10 18.43
N PRO A 159 18.26 -15.59 19.01
CA PRO A 159 18.43 -14.17 19.26
C PRO A 159 18.13 -13.31 18.03
N GLY A 160 17.09 -12.47 18.09
CA GLY A 160 16.68 -11.59 17.00
C GLY A 160 15.78 -12.21 15.92
N LEU A 161 15.40 -13.49 16.07
CA LEU A 161 14.52 -14.22 15.16
C LEU A 161 13.22 -14.60 15.88
N ILE A 162 12.10 -14.03 15.41
CA ILE A 162 10.78 -14.26 16.02
C ILE A 162 10.39 -15.74 15.86
N ALA A 163 9.95 -16.36 16.96
CA ALA A 163 9.52 -17.75 17.01
C ALA A 163 8.11 -17.94 16.43
N PRO A 164 7.77 -19.10 15.85
CA PRO A 164 6.40 -19.39 15.39
C PRO A 164 5.38 -19.39 16.54
N GLU A 165 5.81 -19.67 17.77
CA GLU A 165 4.97 -19.68 18.98
C GLU A 165 4.48 -18.28 19.38
N ALA A 166 5.07 -17.22 18.81
CA ALA A 166 4.64 -15.84 18.99
C ALA A 166 3.15 -15.64 18.63
N ILE A 167 2.58 -16.48 17.77
CA ILE A 167 1.15 -16.49 17.47
C ILE A 167 0.28 -16.60 18.73
N LYS A 168 0.71 -17.35 19.75
CA LYS A 168 -0.06 -17.50 21.00
C LYS A 168 -0.16 -16.18 21.77
N VAL A 169 0.89 -15.35 21.70
CA VAL A 169 0.89 -14.01 22.29
C VAL A 169 0.01 -13.09 21.46
N LEU A 170 0.16 -13.10 20.13
CA LEU A 170 -0.57 -12.23 19.21
C LEU A 170 -2.09 -12.49 19.22
N LEU A 171 -2.52 -13.77 19.23
CA LEU A 171 -3.95 -14.12 19.29
C LEU A 171 -4.67 -13.57 20.53
N ARG A 172 -3.97 -13.42 21.66
CA ARG A 172 -4.53 -12.82 22.88
C ARG A 172 -4.67 -11.30 22.80
N GLN A 173 -4.06 -10.68 21.79
CA GLN A 173 -3.99 -9.24 21.62
C GLN A 173 -4.90 -8.75 20.49
N PHE A 174 -5.21 -9.58 19.49
CA PHE A 174 -5.93 -9.18 18.29
C PHE A 174 -7.25 -8.43 18.53
N ASP A 175 -8.07 -8.88 19.48
CA ASP A 175 -9.34 -8.20 19.81
C ASP A 175 -9.16 -6.77 20.36
N LEU A 176 -7.94 -6.38 20.74
CA LEU A 176 -7.61 -5.04 21.22
C LEU A 176 -7.24 -4.07 20.11
N TYR A 177 -7.06 -4.52 18.87
CA TYR A 177 -6.60 -3.72 17.74
C TYR A 177 -7.60 -3.72 16.58
N ASN A 178 -7.66 -2.60 15.87
CA ASN A 178 -8.53 -2.46 14.69
C ASN A 178 -7.83 -2.92 13.42
N VAL A 179 -6.52 -2.66 13.32
CA VAL A 179 -5.70 -2.95 12.14
C VAL A 179 -4.44 -3.71 12.54
N LEU A 180 -4.06 -4.68 11.71
CA LEU A 180 -2.78 -5.38 11.76
C LEU A 180 -2.01 -5.10 10.47
N LEU A 181 -0.92 -4.34 10.58
CA LEU A 181 0.09 -4.22 9.52
C LEU A 181 1.12 -5.32 9.72
N MET A 182 1.43 -6.07 8.66
CA MET A 182 2.37 -7.18 8.72
C MET A 182 3.31 -7.23 7.52
N GLY A 183 4.58 -7.53 7.79
CA GLY A 183 5.54 -7.98 6.79
C GLY A 183 6.72 -7.05 6.54
N CYS A 184 6.66 -5.78 6.93
CA CYS A 184 7.76 -4.84 6.70
C CYS A 184 9.04 -5.28 7.43
N GLY A 185 10.05 -5.78 6.70
CA GLY A 185 11.37 -6.11 7.24
C GLY A 185 11.40 -7.29 8.21
N MET A 186 10.44 -8.22 8.12
CA MET A 186 10.41 -9.41 9.00
C MET A 186 11.42 -10.49 8.55
N GLY A 187 11.84 -10.45 7.29
CA GLY A 187 12.70 -11.43 6.65
C GLY A 187 11.95 -12.71 6.21
N GLN A 188 12.68 -13.57 5.49
CA GLN A 188 12.15 -14.80 4.88
C GLN A 188 12.62 -16.09 5.58
N ASN A 189 13.06 -15.99 6.84
CA ASN A 189 13.45 -17.18 7.59
C ASN A 189 12.23 -18.10 7.82
N GLU A 190 12.43 -19.42 7.79
CA GLU A 190 11.36 -20.42 7.95
C GLU A 190 10.50 -20.17 9.20
N SER A 191 11.12 -19.79 10.32
CA SER A 191 10.43 -19.44 11.57
C SER A 191 9.41 -18.30 11.37
N VAL A 192 9.83 -17.26 10.66
CA VAL A 192 9.03 -16.06 10.37
C VAL A 192 7.93 -16.37 9.35
N VAL A 193 8.28 -17.05 8.26
CA VAL A 193 7.31 -17.46 7.24
C VAL A 193 6.22 -18.35 7.86
N LYS A 194 6.61 -19.28 8.74
CA LYS A 194 5.66 -20.12 9.48
C LYS A 194 4.77 -19.31 10.41
N LEU A 195 5.31 -18.32 11.13
CA LEU A 195 4.51 -17.40 11.94
C LEU A 195 3.47 -16.65 11.09
N ILE A 196 3.90 -16.03 10.00
CA ILE A 196 3.03 -15.26 9.09
C ILE A 196 1.90 -16.15 8.57
N ARG A 197 2.25 -17.32 8.01
CA ARG A 197 1.25 -18.27 7.51
C ARG A 197 0.32 -18.74 8.62
N ASN A 198 0.85 -19.05 9.81
CA ASN A 198 0.00 -19.43 10.93
C ASN A 198 -0.97 -18.30 11.27
N ILE A 199 -0.59 -17.03 11.28
CA ILE A 199 -1.51 -15.93 11.59
C ILE A 199 -2.60 -15.82 10.50
N LEU A 200 -2.17 -15.75 9.24
CA LEU A 200 -3.06 -15.52 8.09
C LEU A 200 -4.01 -16.68 7.83
N LEU A 201 -3.54 -17.92 8.02
CA LEU A 201 -4.30 -19.14 7.72
C LEU A 201 -5.02 -19.72 8.95
N SER A 202 -4.80 -19.16 10.15
CA SER A 202 -5.51 -19.58 11.37
C SER A 202 -6.96 -19.10 11.44
N HIS A 203 -7.48 -18.44 10.41
CA HIS A 203 -8.86 -18.01 10.29
C HIS A 203 -9.67 -19.03 9.45
N PRO A 204 -10.42 -19.97 10.05
CA PRO A 204 -11.41 -20.74 9.31
C PRO A 204 -12.67 -19.88 9.10
N LYS A 205 -13.40 -20.15 8.02
CA LYS A 205 -14.80 -19.71 7.78
C LYS A 205 -15.81 -20.25 8.82
N ALA A 206 -15.36 -20.90 9.89
CA ALA A 206 -16.19 -21.67 10.80
C ALA A 206 -16.61 -20.87 12.03
N LYS A 207 -17.91 -20.96 12.34
CA LYS A 207 -18.70 -20.37 13.45
C LYS A 207 -18.21 -20.65 14.89
N ALA A 208 -16.95 -20.99 15.13
CA ALA A 208 -16.42 -21.24 16.46
C ALA A 208 -15.63 -20.02 16.97
N ALA A 209 -15.77 -19.74 18.28
CA ALA A 209 -15.22 -18.62 19.03
C ALA A 209 -13.68 -18.55 19.00
N LYS A 210 -13.10 -18.21 17.85
CA LYS A 210 -11.71 -17.79 17.72
C LYS A 210 -11.65 -16.25 17.64
N PRO A 211 -10.57 -15.63 18.15
CA PRO A 211 -10.41 -14.18 18.06
C PRO A 211 -10.47 -13.75 16.59
N LYS A 212 -11.20 -12.66 16.34
CA LYS A 212 -11.37 -12.12 14.99
C LYS A 212 -10.05 -11.46 14.60
N LEU A 213 -9.54 -11.73 13.39
CA LEU A 213 -8.37 -11.00 12.90
C LEU A 213 -8.74 -9.50 12.76
N PRO A 214 -7.86 -8.57 13.16
CA PRO A 214 -8.01 -7.15 12.81
C PRO A 214 -8.01 -6.98 11.29
N ALA A 215 -8.47 -5.83 10.80
CA ALA A 215 -8.34 -5.50 9.37
C ALA A 215 -6.85 -5.58 8.97
N LEU A 216 -6.56 -6.18 7.82
CA LEU A 216 -5.19 -6.54 7.44
C LEU A 216 -4.61 -5.54 6.44
N VAL A 217 -3.37 -5.13 6.68
CA VAL A 217 -2.51 -4.48 5.69
C VAL A 217 -1.26 -5.35 5.54
N LEU A 218 -1.06 -5.90 4.35
CA LEU A 218 0.01 -6.86 4.07
C LEU A 218 1.01 -6.26 3.09
N ASP A 219 2.27 -6.21 3.52
CA ASP A 219 3.37 -5.62 2.75
C ASP A 219 4.59 -6.56 2.79
N ALA A 220 5.52 -6.37 1.85
CA ALA A 220 6.86 -6.95 1.90
C ALA A 220 6.88 -8.47 2.21
N ASP A 221 7.50 -8.86 3.33
CA ASP A 221 7.75 -10.27 3.64
C ASP A 221 6.47 -11.07 3.89
N ALA A 222 5.36 -10.40 4.25
CA ALA A 222 4.06 -11.05 4.36
C ALA A 222 3.51 -11.43 2.97
N LEU A 223 3.69 -10.57 1.97
CA LEU A 223 3.30 -10.84 0.58
C LEU A 223 4.15 -11.97 -0.01
N ASN A 224 5.46 -11.97 0.25
CA ASN A 224 6.35 -13.05 -0.18
C ASN A 224 5.96 -14.40 0.46
N ALA A 225 5.62 -14.41 1.75
CA ALA A 225 5.14 -15.61 2.43
C ALA A 225 3.80 -16.09 1.86
N LEU A 226 2.90 -15.17 1.48
CA LEU A 226 1.61 -15.48 0.85
C LEU A 226 1.75 -16.04 -0.58
N ALA A 227 2.68 -15.53 -1.38
CA ALA A 227 2.90 -15.95 -2.76
C ALA A 227 3.14 -17.47 -2.92
N SER A 228 3.63 -18.11 -1.86
CA SER A 228 3.85 -19.55 -1.81
C SER A 228 2.64 -20.40 -1.39
N VAL A 229 1.50 -19.77 -1.10
CA VAL A 229 0.27 -20.44 -0.64
C VAL A 229 -0.76 -20.43 -1.77
N PRO A 230 -1.12 -21.58 -2.35
CA PRO A 230 -2.13 -21.63 -3.41
C PRO A 230 -3.48 -21.09 -2.95
N ASN A 231 -4.14 -20.29 -3.80
CA ASN A 231 -5.47 -19.73 -3.54
C ASN A 231 -5.60 -18.99 -2.19
N TRP A 232 -4.52 -18.37 -1.72
CA TRP A 232 -4.45 -17.71 -0.41
C TRP A 232 -5.56 -16.66 -0.20
N TRP A 233 -6.05 -16.05 -1.27
CA TRP A 233 -7.10 -15.02 -1.22
C TRP A 233 -8.43 -15.54 -0.67
N ASN A 234 -8.69 -16.84 -0.79
CA ASN A 234 -9.87 -17.51 -0.20
C ASN A 234 -9.75 -17.73 1.32
N LEU A 235 -8.55 -17.53 1.87
CA LEU A 235 -8.20 -17.78 3.27
C LEU A 235 -8.08 -16.48 4.07
N LEU A 236 -8.12 -15.32 3.40
CA LEU A 236 -8.04 -14.00 4.02
C LEU A 236 -9.42 -13.30 4.03
N PRO A 237 -9.66 -12.40 5.00
CA PRO A 237 -10.78 -11.47 4.96
C PRO A 237 -10.84 -10.65 3.66
N GLU A 238 -12.05 -10.39 3.16
CA GLU A 238 -12.27 -9.62 1.92
C GLU A 238 -11.77 -8.17 1.99
N ASP A 239 -11.75 -7.59 3.19
CA ASP A 239 -11.30 -6.22 3.45
C ASP A 239 -9.77 -6.08 3.65
N ALA A 240 -8.99 -7.13 3.36
CA ALA A 240 -7.53 -7.03 3.45
C ALA A 240 -6.95 -6.18 2.30
N ILE A 241 -5.95 -5.35 2.65
CA ILE A 241 -5.20 -4.47 1.75
C ILE A 241 -3.83 -5.08 1.49
N LEU A 242 -3.45 -5.20 0.22
CA LEU A 242 -2.14 -5.66 -0.21
C LEU A 242 -1.39 -4.51 -0.86
N THR A 243 -0.11 -4.34 -0.55
CA THR A 243 0.73 -3.24 -1.06
C THR A 243 1.94 -3.71 -1.87
N PRO A 244 1.79 -4.60 -2.88
CA PRO A 244 2.94 -5.14 -3.60
C PRO A 244 3.64 -4.07 -4.44
N HIS A 245 4.97 -4.10 -4.48
CA HIS A 245 5.71 -3.54 -5.61
C HIS A 245 5.68 -4.52 -6.81
N PRO A 246 6.15 -4.15 -8.01
CA PRO A 246 6.03 -5.00 -9.20
C PRO A 246 6.64 -6.40 -9.05
N GLY A 247 7.84 -6.51 -8.46
CA GLY A 247 8.44 -7.81 -8.14
C GLY A 247 7.71 -8.65 -7.08
N GLU A 248 6.98 -8.05 -6.12
CA GLU A 248 6.14 -8.80 -5.17
C GLU A 248 4.86 -9.28 -5.87
N MET A 249 4.26 -8.42 -6.70
CA MET A 249 3.10 -8.77 -7.51
C MET A 249 3.43 -9.94 -8.46
N ALA A 250 4.59 -9.89 -9.11
CA ALA A 250 5.10 -10.96 -9.98
C ALA A 250 5.13 -12.32 -9.24
N ARG A 251 5.60 -12.34 -7.99
CA ARG A 251 5.59 -13.56 -7.17
C ARG A 251 4.17 -14.02 -6.82
N LEU A 252 3.27 -13.09 -6.48
CA LEU A 252 1.88 -13.39 -6.14
C LEU A 252 1.09 -13.95 -7.33
N THR A 253 1.38 -13.51 -8.54
CA THR A 253 0.67 -13.92 -9.77
C THR A 253 1.38 -15.03 -10.55
N GLY A 254 2.64 -15.32 -10.24
CA GLY A 254 3.49 -16.22 -11.03
C GLY A 254 3.98 -15.61 -12.35
N MET A 255 3.83 -14.29 -12.53
CA MET A 255 4.33 -13.54 -13.68
C MET A 255 5.78 -13.09 -13.46
N THR A 256 6.38 -12.51 -14.48
CA THR A 256 7.63 -11.74 -14.36
C THR A 256 7.35 -10.29 -13.98
N ALA A 257 8.36 -9.60 -13.42
CA ALA A 257 8.23 -8.18 -13.08
C ALA A 257 8.00 -7.31 -14.33
N ASP A 258 8.57 -7.68 -15.48
CA ASP A 258 8.39 -6.95 -16.74
C ASP A 258 6.95 -7.09 -17.25
N GLU A 259 6.34 -8.28 -17.16
CA GLU A 259 4.93 -8.46 -17.52
C GLU A 259 3.99 -7.67 -16.61
N VAL A 260 4.31 -7.56 -15.32
CA VAL A 260 3.57 -6.70 -14.37
C VAL A 260 3.68 -5.21 -14.76
N GLN A 261 4.83 -4.79 -15.26
CA GLN A 261 5.11 -3.40 -15.64
C GLN A 261 4.36 -2.96 -16.89
N LEU A 262 4.06 -3.89 -17.82
CA LEU A 262 3.39 -3.58 -19.08
C LEU A 262 2.04 -2.86 -18.89
N ASP A 263 1.21 -3.36 -17.97
CA ASP A 263 -0.03 -2.68 -17.60
C ASP A 263 -0.40 -2.91 -16.13
N ARG A 264 0.26 -2.14 -15.26
CA ARG A 264 0.01 -2.19 -13.81
C ARG A 264 -1.46 -1.93 -13.46
N LEU A 265 -2.12 -1.02 -14.16
CA LEU A 265 -3.50 -0.62 -13.86
C LEU A 265 -4.46 -1.77 -14.13
N GLU A 266 -4.43 -2.35 -15.33
CA GLU A 266 -5.33 -3.44 -15.68
C GLU A 266 -5.02 -4.71 -14.87
N LEU A 267 -3.74 -4.98 -14.59
CA LEU A 267 -3.38 -6.09 -13.72
C LEU A 267 -3.90 -5.89 -12.29
N ALA A 268 -3.73 -4.70 -11.70
CA ALA A 268 -4.23 -4.41 -10.36
C ALA A 268 -5.75 -4.55 -10.29
N LYS A 269 -6.49 -4.03 -11.27
CA LYS A 269 -7.95 -4.19 -11.38
C LYS A 269 -8.35 -5.66 -11.46
N LYS A 270 -7.71 -6.43 -12.34
CA LYS A 270 -7.98 -7.86 -12.51
C LYS A 270 -7.74 -8.63 -11.21
N MET A 271 -6.60 -8.42 -10.57
CA MET A 271 -6.22 -9.13 -9.34
C MET A 271 -7.08 -8.71 -8.15
N ALA A 272 -7.44 -7.42 -8.03
CA ALA A 272 -8.37 -6.95 -7.00
C ALA A 272 -9.75 -7.63 -7.12
N ALA A 273 -10.26 -7.76 -8.35
CA ALA A 273 -11.52 -8.45 -8.63
C ALA A 273 -11.44 -9.95 -8.36
N GLU A 274 -10.36 -10.62 -8.82
CA GLU A 274 -10.18 -12.06 -8.66
C GLU A 274 -9.95 -12.48 -7.20
N TRP A 275 -9.14 -11.72 -6.46
CA TRP A 275 -8.81 -12.02 -5.07
C TRP A 275 -9.88 -11.51 -4.10
N HIS A 276 -10.79 -10.64 -4.54
CA HIS A 276 -11.72 -9.89 -3.70
C HIS A 276 -10.96 -9.18 -2.58
N LYS A 277 -9.98 -8.35 -2.95
CA LYS A 277 -9.10 -7.60 -2.04
C LYS A 277 -8.81 -6.22 -2.60
N THR A 278 -8.39 -5.30 -1.74
CA THR A 278 -7.80 -4.02 -2.19
C THR A 278 -6.33 -4.24 -2.53
N VAL A 279 -5.92 -3.85 -3.74
CA VAL A 279 -4.53 -3.98 -4.20
C VAL A 279 -3.96 -2.62 -4.53
N VAL A 280 -2.91 -2.23 -3.81
CA VAL A 280 -2.12 -1.02 -4.07
C VAL A 280 -0.82 -1.45 -4.73
N LEU A 281 -0.83 -1.55 -6.07
CA LEU A 281 0.35 -1.90 -6.85
C LEU A 281 1.25 -0.65 -7.01
N LYS A 282 2.38 -0.66 -6.30
CA LYS A 282 3.35 0.45 -6.24
C LYS A 282 4.16 0.59 -7.53
#